data_AF-A0A507EDA5-F1
#
_entry.id   AF-A0A507EDA5-F1
#
_cell.length_a   1.000
_cell.length_b   1.000
_cell.length_c   1.000
_cell.angle_alpha   90.00
_cell.angle_beta   90.00
_cell.angle_gamma   90.00
#
_symmetry.space_group_name_H-M   'P 1'
#
loop_
_entity.id
_entity.type
_entity.pdbx_description
1 polymer ?
#
loop_
_entity_poly.entity_id
_entity_poly.type
_entity_poly.pdbx_seq_one_letter_code
_entity_poly.pdbx_strand_id
1 'polypeptide(L)' 'MHLMYYSGADGKRIYTLKKLTPSGAVTKSAHPARFSPDDKYSRHR' A
#
# COMPACT_ATOMS: atom_id res chain seq x y z
N MET A 1 6.79 -5.59 6.83
CA MET A 1 5.36 -5.86 6.54
C MET A 1 5.25 -6.59 5.21
N HIS A 2 4.66 -7.78 5.22
CA HIS A 2 4.60 -8.66 4.03
C HIS A 2 3.27 -8.58 3.29
N LEU A 3 2.21 -8.09 3.93
CA LEU A 3 0.89 -8.00 3.33
C LEU A 3 0.85 -6.85 2.30
N MET A 4 0.53 -7.21 1.07
CA MET A 4 0.41 -6.31 -0.07
C MET A 4 -1.02 -6.30 -0.59
N TYR A 5 -1.35 -5.30 -1.42
CA TYR A 5 -2.62 -5.23 -2.12
C TYR A 5 -2.51 -4.53 -3.48
N TYR A 6 -3.54 -4.70 -4.29
CA TYR A 6 -3.82 -3.90 -5.48
C TYR A 6 -5.33 -3.60 -5.56
N SER A 7 -5.72 -2.63 -6.38
CA SER A 7 -7.14 -2.28 -6.58
C SER A 7 -7.78 -3.21 -7.61
N GLY A 8 -8.87 -3.86 -7.23
CA GLY A 8 -9.74 -4.62 -8.13
C GLY A 8 -10.66 -3.71 -8.95
N ALA A 9 -11.34 -4.29 -9.93
CA ALA A 9 -12.26 -3.56 -10.82
C ALA A 9 -13.49 -2.99 -10.08
N ASP A 10 -13.86 -3.59 -8.95
CA ASP A 10 -14.93 -3.16 -8.05
C ASP A 10 -14.48 -2.06 -7.07
N GLY A 11 -13.25 -1.56 -7.19
CA GLY A 11 -12.65 -0.58 -6.28
C GLY A 11 -12.21 -1.17 -4.94
N LYS A 12 -12.40 -2.47 -4.69
CA LYS A 12 -11.95 -3.12 -3.45
C LYS A 12 -10.49 -3.49 -3.53
N ARG A 13 -9.86 -3.61 -2.36
CA ARG A 13 -8.47 -4.07 -2.25
C ARG A 13 -8.42 -5.59 -2.33
N ILE A 14 -7.63 -6.11 -3.26
CA ILE A 14 -7.30 -7.53 -3.34
C ILE A 14 -5.95 -7.73 -2.67
N TYR A 15 -5.93 -8.52 -1.59
CA TYR A 15 -4.74 -8.75 -0.79
C TYR A 15 -3.89 -9.91 -1.34
N THR A 16 -2.57 -9.80 -1.17
CA THR A 16 -1.61 -10.80 -1.62
C THR A 16 -0.30 -10.67 -0.85
N LEU A 17 0.53 -11.71 -0.90
CA LEU A 17 1.92 -11.66 -0.43
C LEU A 17 2.92 -11.44 -1.58
N LYS A 18 2.43 -11.49 -2.83
CA LYS A 18 3.26 -11.29 -4.02
C LYS A 18 3.58 -9.81 -4.21
N LYS A 19 4.78 -9.53 -4.75
CA LYS A 19 5.24 -8.17 -5.09
C LYS A 19 4.68 -7.65 -6.40
N LEU A 20 4.15 -8.55 -7.24
CA LEU A 20 3.55 -8.25 -8.53
C LEU A 20 2.12 -8.77 -8.58
N THR A 21 1.27 -8.02 -9.27
CA THR A 21 -0.09 -8.40 -9.63
C THR A 21 -0.07 -9.44 -10.78
N PRO A 22 -1.20 -10.12 -11.07
CA PRO A 22 -1.28 -11.03 -12.22
C PRO A 22 -0.97 -10.36 -13.57
N SER A 23 -1.19 -9.05 -13.69
CA SER A 23 -0.86 -8.25 -14.89
C SER A 23 0.56 -7.69 -14.89
N GLY A 24 1.38 -8.01 -13.88
CA GLY A 24 2.78 -7.58 -13.79
C GLY A 24 3.02 -6.21 -13.14
N ALA A 25 1.97 -5.47 -12.74
CA ALA A 25 2.13 -4.22 -11.99
C ALA A 25 2.57 -4.47 -10.54
N VAL A 26 3.32 -3.53 -9.94
CA VAL A 26 3.82 -3.62 -8.57
C VAL A 26 2.70 -3.47 -7.54
N THR A 27 2.67 -4.34 -6.53
CA THR A 27 1.69 -4.28 -5.43
C THR A 27 2.09 -3.27 -4.36
N LYS A 28 1.10 -2.70 -3.66
CA LYS A 28 1.31 -1.69 -2.60
C LYS A 28 1.25 -2.33 -1.21
N SER A 29 1.95 -1.75 -0.23
CA SER A 29 1.85 -2.19 1.17
C SER A 29 0.42 -2.01 1.69
N ALA A 30 -0.16 -3.06 2.27
CA ALA A 30 -1.48 -2.99 2.91
C ALA A 30 -1.48 -2.15 4.20
N HIS A 31 -0.29 -1.93 4.78
CA HIS A 31 -0.13 -1.17 6.00
C HIS A 31 0.24 0.29 5.69
N PRO A 32 -0.36 1.26 6.40
CA PRO A 32 -0.01 2.67 6.25
C PRO A 32 1.42 2.94 6.71
N ALA A 33 1.97 4.07 6.29
CA ALA A 33 3.20 4.59 6.88
C ALA A 33 2.98 4.86 8.37
N ARG A 34 4.03 4.65 9.18
CA ARG A 34 3.98 4.92 10.62
C ARG A 34 3.75 6.41 10.85
N PHE A 35 2.75 6.74 11.66
CA PHE A 35 2.55 8.10 12.14
C PHE A 35 3.59 8.44 13.22
N SER A 36 4.10 9.67 13.18
CA SER A 36 4.99 10.24 14.20
C SER A 36 4.53 11.68 14.48
N PRO A 37 4.21 12.04 15.72
CA PRO A 37 3.75 13.39 16.06
C PRO A 37 4.84 14.46 15.87
N ASP A 38 6.10 14.03 15.89
CA ASP A 38 7.32 14.81 15.69
C ASP A 38 7.76 14.91 14.21
N ASP A 39 6.93 14.45 13.27
CA ASP A 39 7.25 14.47 11.85
C ASP A 39 7.40 15.89 11.30
N LYS A 40 8.65 16.28 11.06
CA LYS A 40 9.06 17.58 10.51
C LYS A 40 8.40 17.93 9.18
N TYR A 41 7.97 16.93 8.40
CA TYR A 41 7.37 17.14 7.09
C TYR A 41 5.83 17.17 7.10
N SER A 42 5.20 17.29 8.28
CA SER A 42 3.74 17.34 8.39
C SER A 42 3.08 18.43 7.54
N ARG A 43 3.75 19.58 7.30
CA ARG A 43 3.20 20.68 6.48
C ARG A 43 3.23 20.45 4.96
N HIS A 44 3.89 19.39 4.48
CA HIS A 44 4.15 19.15 3.05
C HIS A 44 3.34 17.96 2.49
N ARG A 45 2.45 17.36 3.29
CA ARG A 45 1.71 16.14 2.97
C ARG A 45 0.22 16.40 2.81
#